data_AF-A0A9R0YXK8-F1
#
_entry.id   AF-A0A9R0YXK8-F1
#
_cell.length_a   1.000
_cell.length_b   1.000
_cell.length_c   1.000
_cell.angle_alpha   90.00
_cell.angle_beta   90.00
_cell.angle_gamma   90.00
#
_symmetry.space_group_name_H-M   'P 1'
#
loop_
_entity.id
_entity.type
_entity.pdbx_description
1 polymer ?
#
loop_
_entity_poly.entity_id
_entity_poly.type
_entity_poly.pdbx_seq_one_letter_code
_entity_poly.pdbx_strand_id
1 'polypeptide(L)'
;MEALDKARSLVLLLATLAAAINYTAGLDPPGGLWQDNTGGHMAGDPILLTTNPRRYKAFFYCNSVAFVASLAAIVLVQKEILVKHHVLEAAMLLDLFGLIGVYAAGSCRDVNTSINDMALAGAVLAYVVIHVIFFTLNYKEKEEDDQANQLLEKRRKRLLLFAILAATITYQAGLTPPGGFLLQDDKLGHHAGDPVLLYNFPRRYKIFFYFNSASFMLSISLIILLVNPNLYRPAIRSNALSVCTAVGLFCLMGAYAAGSTQHLKTSIYIFVLVGVVLLVVVGLLLVFLKARSTRGANT
;
A
#
# COMPACT_ATOMS: atom_id res chain seq x y z
N MET A 1 -16.42 -14.54 22.01
CA MET A 1 -16.64 -15.18 20.70
C MET A 1 -16.54 -14.16 19.57
N GLU A 2 -17.37 -13.11 19.58
CA GLU A 2 -17.41 -12.09 18.51
C GLU A 2 -16.07 -11.39 18.19
N ALA A 3 -15.25 -11.06 19.19
CA ALA A 3 -13.94 -10.41 18.96
C ALA A 3 -12.93 -11.35 18.26
N LEU A 4 -12.98 -12.65 18.59
CA LEU A 4 -12.14 -13.66 17.96
C LEU A 4 -12.54 -13.87 16.49
N ASP A 5 -13.84 -13.89 16.21
CA ASP A 5 -14.36 -14.03 14.83
C ASP A 5 -14.00 -12.82 13.96
N LYS A 6 -14.07 -11.60 14.52
CA LYS A 6 -13.59 -10.38 13.84
C LYS A 6 -12.09 -10.47 13.52
N ALA A 7 -11.26 -10.88 14.49
CA ALA A 7 -9.82 -11.05 14.27
C ALA A 7 -9.53 -12.11 13.20
N ARG A 8 -10.21 -13.26 13.25
CA ARG A 8 -10.11 -14.33 12.24
C ARG A 8 -10.46 -13.83 10.84
N SER A 9 -11.57 -13.11 10.68
CA SER A 9 -11.99 -12.55 9.40
C SER A 9 -10.97 -11.56 8.83
N LEU A 10 -10.38 -10.72 9.68
CA LEU A 10 -9.35 -9.75 9.28
C LEU A 10 -8.05 -10.42 8.85
N VAL A 11 -7.59 -11.42 9.61
CA VAL A 11 -6.39 -12.18 9.27
C VAL A 11 -6.59 -12.92 7.96
N LEU A 12 -7.74 -13.57 7.80
CA LEU A 12 -8.07 -14.27 6.56
C LEU A 12 -8.06 -13.32 5.37
N LEU A 13 -8.65 -12.13 5.51
CA LEU A 13 -8.67 -11.11 4.46
C LEU A 13 -7.25 -10.66 4.07
N LEU A 14 -6.44 -10.28 5.06
CA LEU A 14 -5.08 -9.77 4.83
C LEU A 14 -4.13 -10.87 4.32
N ALA A 15 -4.21 -12.08 4.86
CA ALA A 15 -3.42 -13.21 4.41
C ALA A 15 -3.81 -13.65 2.99
N THR A 16 -5.10 -13.68 2.66
CA THR A 16 -5.55 -13.99 1.29
C THR A 16 -5.04 -12.93 0.31
N LEU A 17 -5.08 -11.65 0.70
CA LEU A 17 -4.53 -10.57 -0.11
C LEU A 17 -3.02 -10.72 -0.31
N ALA A 18 -2.27 -10.87 0.78
CA ALA A 18 -0.81 -11.01 0.75
C ALA A 18 -0.39 -12.22 -0.07
N ALA A 19 -1.07 -13.37 0.09
CA ALA A 19 -0.86 -14.55 -0.73
C ALA A 19 -1.08 -14.25 -2.23
N ALA A 20 -2.18 -13.58 -2.58
CA ALA A 20 -2.48 -13.27 -3.98
C ALA A 20 -1.44 -12.34 -4.62
N ILE A 21 -1.09 -11.24 -3.96
CA ILE A 21 -0.13 -10.27 -4.52
C ILE A 21 1.29 -10.84 -4.58
N ASN A 22 1.73 -11.60 -3.57
CA ASN A 22 3.04 -12.25 -3.57
C ASN A 22 3.13 -13.38 -4.61
N TYR A 23 2.02 -14.10 -4.83
CA TYR A 23 1.93 -15.08 -5.91
C TYR A 23 2.15 -14.40 -7.27
N THR A 24 1.42 -13.32 -7.55
CA THR A 24 1.59 -12.60 -8.82
C THR A 24 3.00 -12.00 -8.97
N ALA A 25 3.54 -11.41 -7.91
CA ALA A 25 4.89 -10.85 -7.91
C ALA A 25 5.99 -11.90 -8.09
N GLY A 26 5.77 -13.12 -7.60
CA GLY A 26 6.70 -14.24 -7.78
C GLY A 26 6.75 -14.76 -9.21
N LEU A 27 5.63 -14.67 -9.94
CA LEU A 27 5.53 -15.10 -11.34
C LEU A 27 5.96 -14.04 -12.34
N ASP A 28 5.86 -12.76 -11.96
CA ASP A 28 6.33 -11.63 -12.76
C ASP A 28 7.31 -10.79 -11.92
N PRO A 29 8.58 -11.21 -11.82
CA PRO A 29 9.53 -10.57 -10.94
C PRO A 29 9.88 -9.15 -11.41
N PRO A 30 10.22 -8.25 -10.48
CA PRO A 30 10.62 -6.90 -10.82
C PRO A 30 11.85 -6.91 -11.73
N GLY A 31 11.81 -6.09 -12.78
CA GLY A 31 12.82 -6.10 -13.85
C GLY A 31 12.43 -6.92 -15.06
N GLY A 32 11.40 -7.77 -14.97
CA GLY A 32 10.97 -8.59 -16.08
C GLY A 32 11.92 -9.77 -16.34
N LEU A 33 11.66 -10.47 -17.43
CA LEU A 33 12.33 -11.70 -17.81
C LEU A 33 13.06 -11.54 -19.14
N TRP A 34 14.22 -12.17 -19.25
CA TRP A 34 14.94 -12.29 -20.51
C TRP A 34 14.07 -12.99 -21.57
N GLN A 35 14.19 -12.56 -22.83
CA GLN A 35 13.41 -13.11 -23.95
C GLN A 35 14.26 -13.97 -24.90
N ASP A 36 15.56 -14.04 -24.66
CA ASP A 36 16.54 -14.72 -25.49
C ASP A 36 17.55 -15.52 -24.67
N ASN A 37 18.29 -16.40 -25.35
CA ASN A 37 19.26 -17.32 -24.77
C ASN A 37 20.71 -16.84 -24.99
N THR A 38 20.97 -15.54 -24.84
CA THR A 38 22.30 -14.95 -25.06
C THR A 38 22.95 -14.55 -23.73
N GLY A 39 24.20 -14.08 -23.73
CA GLY A 39 24.80 -13.48 -22.52
C GLY A 39 24.95 -14.39 -21.28
N GLY A 40 24.74 -15.70 -21.40
CA GLY A 40 24.76 -16.63 -20.27
C GLY A 40 23.44 -16.74 -19.49
N HIS A 41 22.37 -16.10 -19.97
CA HIS A 41 21.00 -16.27 -19.48
C HIS A 41 20.15 -17.05 -20.49
N MET A 42 19.05 -17.61 -20.01
CA MET A 42 18.01 -18.24 -20.81
C MET A 42 16.74 -17.38 -20.83
N ALA A 43 15.94 -17.52 -21.88
CA ALA A 43 14.63 -16.91 -21.94
C ALA A 43 13.78 -17.39 -20.76
N GLY A 44 13.21 -16.44 -20.02
CA GLY A 44 12.52 -16.69 -18.75
C GLY A 44 13.38 -16.46 -17.50
N ASP A 45 14.70 -16.28 -17.62
CA ASP A 45 15.53 -15.90 -16.49
C ASP A 45 15.20 -14.46 -16.04
N PRO A 46 15.09 -14.21 -14.72
CA PRO A 46 14.82 -12.86 -14.22
C PRO A 46 15.96 -11.89 -14.54
N ILE A 47 15.65 -10.76 -15.18
CA ILE A 47 16.67 -9.77 -15.56
C ILE A 47 17.35 -9.17 -14.33
N LEU A 48 16.60 -8.98 -13.24
CA LEU A 48 17.16 -8.47 -11.99
C LEU A 48 18.15 -9.45 -11.35
N LEU A 49 18.05 -10.76 -11.63
CA LEU A 49 19.02 -11.74 -11.15
C LEU A 49 20.39 -11.53 -11.81
N THR A 50 20.41 -11.20 -13.10
CA THR A 50 21.66 -10.94 -13.83
C THR A 50 22.24 -9.55 -13.53
N THR A 51 21.39 -8.52 -13.45
CA THR A 51 21.86 -7.13 -13.27
C THR A 51 22.11 -6.76 -11.80
N ASN A 52 21.33 -7.29 -10.87
CA ASN A 52 21.50 -7.05 -9.43
C ASN A 52 21.11 -8.28 -8.58
N PRO A 53 21.98 -9.32 -8.52
CA PRO A 53 21.65 -10.59 -7.87
C PRO A 53 21.35 -10.46 -6.38
N ARG A 54 21.95 -9.48 -5.68
CA ARG A 54 21.68 -9.25 -4.25
C ARG A 54 20.24 -8.80 -4.04
N ARG A 55 19.76 -7.88 -4.87
CA ARG A 55 18.39 -7.34 -4.78
C ARG A 55 17.36 -8.37 -5.21
N TYR A 56 17.62 -9.09 -6.31
CA TYR A 56 16.76 -10.20 -6.71
C TYR A 56 16.63 -11.25 -5.61
N LYS A 57 17.75 -11.68 -4.99
CA LYS A 57 17.69 -12.65 -3.88
C LYS A 57 16.89 -12.13 -2.69
N ALA A 58 17.08 -10.86 -2.30
CA ALA A 58 16.30 -10.25 -1.23
C ALA A 58 14.79 -10.25 -1.56
N PHE A 59 14.42 -9.80 -2.76
CA PHE A 59 13.05 -9.84 -3.25
C PHE A 59 12.49 -11.29 -3.23
N PHE A 60 13.19 -12.23 -3.85
CA PHE A 60 12.75 -13.61 -4.03
C PHE A 60 12.51 -14.32 -2.69
N TYR A 61 13.45 -14.24 -1.76
CA TYR A 61 13.31 -14.87 -0.46
C TYR A 61 12.23 -14.21 0.39
N CYS A 62 12.19 -12.87 0.46
CA CYS A 62 11.15 -12.15 1.18
C CYS A 62 9.76 -12.46 0.62
N ASN A 63 9.60 -12.47 -0.71
CA ASN A 63 8.33 -12.73 -1.38
C ASN A 63 7.86 -14.17 -1.14
N SER A 64 8.78 -15.15 -1.24
CA SER A 64 8.47 -16.56 -1.00
C SER A 64 8.08 -16.82 0.45
N VAL A 65 8.81 -16.23 1.41
CA VAL A 65 8.49 -16.34 2.84
C VAL A 65 7.14 -15.71 3.13
N ALA A 66 6.87 -14.51 2.61
CA ALA A 66 5.59 -13.83 2.79
C ALA A 66 4.43 -14.63 2.17
N PHE A 67 4.60 -15.19 0.97
CA PHE A 67 3.59 -16.07 0.36
C PHE A 67 3.28 -17.31 1.22
N VAL A 68 4.31 -18.04 1.65
CA VAL A 68 4.14 -19.25 2.47
C VAL A 68 3.57 -18.92 3.85
N ALA A 69 4.02 -17.84 4.48
CA ALA A 69 3.50 -17.35 5.76
C ALA A 69 2.01 -17.01 5.66
N SER A 70 1.59 -16.32 4.59
CA SER A 70 0.19 -16.03 4.34
C SER A 70 -0.66 -17.28 4.13
N LEU A 71 -0.17 -18.29 3.40
CA LEU A 71 -0.87 -19.58 3.27
C LEU A 71 -0.99 -20.31 4.61
N ALA A 72 0.09 -20.33 5.40
CA ALA A 72 0.08 -20.90 6.73
C ALA A 72 -0.92 -20.18 7.64
N ALA A 73 -1.00 -18.85 7.57
CA ALA A 73 -1.96 -18.04 8.32
C ALA A 73 -3.41 -18.39 7.93
N ILE A 74 -3.70 -18.55 6.63
CA ILE A 74 -5.03 -18.98 6.14
C ILE A 74 -5.42 -20.34 6.73
N VAL A 75 -4.52 -21.32 6.68
CA VAL A 75 -4.78 -22.67 7.22
C VAL A 75 -4.93 -22.65 8.74
N LEU A 76 -4.07 -21.89 9.44
CA LEU A 76 -4.11 -21.75 10.89
C LEU A 76 -5.43 -21.13 11.36
N VAL A 77 -5.90 -20.05 10.71
CA VAL A 77 -7.17 -19.39 11.02
C VAL A 77 -8.37 -20.35 10.97
N GLN A 78 -8.34 -21.36 10.09
CA GLN A 78 -9.40 -22.36 9.96
C GLN A 78 -9.39 -23.42 11.07
N LYS A 79 -8.27 -23.61 11.77
CA LYS A 79 -8.13 -24.60 12.84
C LYS A 79 -8.48 -23.95 14.18
N GLU A 80 -9.71 -24.19 14.67
CA GLU A 80 -10.22 -23.53 15.89
C GLU A 80 -9.36 -23.71 17.14
N ILE A 81 -8.59 -24.80 17.22
CA ILE A 81 -7.85 -25.23 18.41
C ILE A 81 -6.53 -24.46 18.59
N LEU A 82 -5.94 -23.87 17.54
CA LEU A 82 -4.54 -23.48 17.58
C LEU A 82 -4.28 -21.97 17.73
N VAL A 83 -5.30 -21.13 17.69
CA VAL A 83 -5.06 -19.70 17.44
C VAL A 83 -5.57 -18.78 18.55
N LYS A 84 -4.63 -18.33 19.38
CA LYS A 84 -4.83 -17.22 20.32
C LYS A 84 -4.82 -15.90 19.54
N HIS A 85 -5.61 -14.92 19.99
CA HIS A 85 -5.70 -13.59 19.39
C HIS A 85 -4.34 -12.94 19.10
N HIS A 86 -3.37 -13.05 20.02
CA HIS A 86 -2.03 -12.48 19.84
C HIS A 86 -1.21 -13.13 18.72
N VAL A 87 -1.43 -14.41 18.43
CA VAL A 87 -0.72 -15.12 17.35
C VAL A 87 -1.24 -14.64 15.99
N LEU A 88 -2.56 -14.44 15.87
CA LEU A 88 -3.20 -13.87 14.67
C LEU A 88 -2.70 -12.46 14.37
N GLU A 89 -2.63 -11.63 15.40
CA GLU A 89 -2.14 -10.25 15.29
C GLU A 89 -0.66 -10.22 14.88
N ALA A 90 0.17 -11.05 15.51
CA ALA A 90 1.58 -11.17 15.16
C ALA A 90 1.78 -11.67 13.71
N ALA A 91 0.99 -12.65 13.26
CA ALA A 91 1.04 -13.15 11.89
C ALA A 91 0.68 -12.07 10.85
N MET A 92 -0.40 -11.30 11.09
CA MET A 92 -0.76 -10.18 10.21
C MET A 92 0.34 -9.11 10.15
N LEU A 93 0.91 -8.74 11.29
CA LEU A 93 1.99 -7.74 11.33
C LEU A 93 3.22 -8.24 10.59
N LEU A 94 3.59 -9.52 10.78
CA LEU A 94 4.69 -10.14 10.07
C LEU A 94 4.47 -10.12 8.55
N ASP A 95 3.26 -10.45 8.08
CA ASP A 95 2.91 -10.38 6.66
C ASP A 95 3.02 -8.95 6.11
N LEU A 96 2.51 -7.95 6.84
CA LEU A 96 2.58 -6.55 6.44
C LEU A 96 4.03 -6.02 6.37
N PHE A 97 4.88 -6.39 7.34
CA PHE A 97 6.31 -6.08 7.27
C PHE A 97 7.02 -6.82 6.14
N GLY A 98 6.60 -8.06 5.85
CA GLY A 98 7.04 -8.81 4.69
C GLY A 98 6.75 -8.06 3.40
N LEU A 99 5.52 -7.56 3.21
CA LEU A 99 5.13 -6.78 2.04
C LEU A 99 5.97 -5.50 1.88
N ILE A 100 6.30 -4.79 2.97
CA ILE A 100 7.21 -3.64 2.92
C ILE A 100 8.58 -4.07 2.40
N GLY A 101 9.13 -5.17 2.93
CA GLY A 101 10.43 -5.69 2.53
C GLY A 101 10.47 -6.10 1.06
N VAL A 102 9.43 -6.77 0.57
CA VAL A 102 9.31 -7.15 -0.84
C VAL A 102 9.19 -5.92 -1.73
N TYR A 103 8.32 -4.98 -1.36
CA TYR A 103 8.13 -3.74 -2.11
C TYR A 103 9.45 -2.97 -2.22
N ALA A 104 10.17 -2.78 -1.11
CA ALA A 104 11.43 -2.05 -1.11
C ALA A 104 12.55 -2.74 -1.91
N ALA A 105 12.59 -4.07 -1.88
CA ALA A 105 13.55 -4.85 -2.66
C ALA A 105 13.20 -4.84 -4.16
N GLY A 106 11.91 -4.85 -4.52
CA GLY A 106 11.47 -4.99 -5.91
C GLY A 106 11.24 -3.68 -6.66
N SER A 107 10.72 -2.64 -6.00
CA SER A 107 10.35 -1.37 -6.66
C SER A 107 11.55 -0.46 -6.92
N CYS A 108 12.61 -0.59 -6.12
CA CYS A 108 13.77 0.27 -6.21
C CYS A 108 14.79 -0.27 -7.22
N ARG A 109 15.47 0.64 -7.94
CA ARG A 109 16.52 0.32 -8.93
C ARG A 109 17.93 0.71 -8.46
N ASP A 110 18.02 1.79 -7.69
CA ASP A 110 19.26 2.25 -7.06
C ASP A 110 19.28 2.00 -5.55
N VAL A 111 20.47 2.04 -4.96
CA VAL A 111 20.66 1.89 -3.51
C VAL A 111 20.15 3.14 -2.77
N ASN A 112 20.42 4.34 -3.32
CA ASN A 112 19.99 5.61 -2.72
C ASN A 112 18.47 5.79 -2.75
N THR A 113 17.80 5.37 -3.82
CA THR A 113 16.33 5.43 -3.90
C THR A 113 15.68 4.42 -2.96
N SER A 114 16.27 3.24 -2.78
CA SER A 114 15.84 2.24 -1.80
C SER A 114 15.99 2.72 -0.35
N ILE A 115 17.10 3.38 -0.02
CA ILE A 115 17.30 3.99 1.32
C ILE A 115 16.25 5.08 1.56
N ASN A 116 16.00 5.94 0.59
CA ASN A 116 15.00 7.01 0.73
C ASN A 116 13.58 6.44 0.90
N ASP A 117 13.23 5.39 0.17
CA ASP A 117 11.90 4.78 0.26
C ASP A 117 11.69 4.03 1.57
N MET A 118 12.70 3.28 2.02
CA MET A 118 12.69 2.64 3.35
C MET A 118 12.69 3.67 4.50
N ALA A 119 13.42 4.78 4.34
CA ALA A 119 13.41 5.87 5.31
C ALA A 119 12.03 6.55 5.35
N LEU A 120 11.39 6.76 4.20
CA LEU A 120 10.02 7.29 4.13
C LEU A 120 9.02 6.34 4.78
N ALA A 121 9.12 5.04 4.49
CA ALA A 121 8.31 3.99 5.13
C ALA A 121 8.41 4.04 6.66
N GLY A 122 9.65 4.02 7.17
CA GLY A 122 9.94 4.07 8.60
C GLY A 122 9.49 5.39 9.24
N ALA A 123 9.70 6.52 8.56
CA ALA A 123 9.29 7.84 9.06
C ALA A 123 7.77 8.00 9.13
N VAL A 124 7.03 7.54 8.10
CA VAL A 124 5.57 7.56 8.09
C VAL A 124 5.01 6.68 9.20
N LEU A 125 5.51 5.44 9.35
CA LEU A 125 5.11 4.55 10.43
C LEU A 125 5.38 5.16 11.80
N ALA A 126 6.60 5.67 12.03
CA ALA A 126 6.99 6.29 13.29
C ALA A 126 6.12 7.51 13.61
N TYR A 127 5.92 8.41 12.64
CA TYR A 127 5.07 9.59 12.81
C TYR A 127 3.65 9.20 13.23
N VAL A 128 3.02 8.26 12.53
CA VAL A 128 1.64 7.90 12.83
C VAL A 128 1.54 7.19 14.18
N VAL A 129 2.47 6.28 14.51
CA VAL A 129 2.49 5.60 15.82
C VAL A 129 2.68 6.62 16.95
N ILE A 130 3.65 7.54 16.83
CA ILE A 130 3.89 8.59 17.83
C ILE A 130 2.66 9.49 17.99
N HIS A 131 2.06 9.94 16.89
CA HIS A 131 0.87 10.77 16.92
C HIS A 131 -0.31 10.08 17.63
N VAL A 132 -0.51 8.78 17.36
CA VAL A 132 -1.57 7.99 18.00
C VAL A 132 -1.28 7.77 19.47
N ILE A 133 -0.04 7.45 19.87
CA ILE A 133 0.34 7.28 21.28
C ILE A 133 0.11 8.59 22.04
N PHE A 134 0.60 9.71 21.53
CA PHE A 134 0.46 11.01 22.20
C PHE A 134 -1.02 11.42 22.33
N PHE A 135 -1.83 11.18 21.30
CA PHE A 135 -3.27 11.41 21.40
C PHE A 135 -3.93 10.48 22.43
N THR A 136 -3.54 9.21 22.47
CA THR A 136 -4.07 8.22 23.44
C THR A 136 -3.75 8.63 24.88
N LEU A 137 -2.54 9.12 25.15
CA LEU A 137 -2.13 9.59 26.47
C LEU A 137 -2.92 10.83 26.94
N ASN A 138 -3.34 11.69 26.00
CA ASN A 138 -4.11 12.90 26.30
C ASN A 138 -5.64 12.67 26.30
N TYR A 139 -6.10 11.50 25.87
CA TYR A 139 -7.52 11.22 25.71
C TYR A 139 -8.09 10.58 26.98
N LYS A 140 -9.01 11.28 27.66
CA LYS A 140 -9.80 10.67 28.73
C LYS A 140 -10.91 9.83 28.13
N GLU A 141 -10.93 8.55 28.49
CA GLU A 141 -12.04 7.65 28.18
C GLU A 141 -13.35 8.22 28.73
N LYS A 142 -14.28 8.55 27.84
CA LYS A 142 -15.68 8.77 28.21
C LYS A 142 -16.41 7.45 28.02
N GLU A 143 -17.31 7.11 28.94
CA GLU A 143 -18.31 6.08 28.69
C GLU A 143 -19.09 6.46 27.42
N GLU A 144 -19.02 5.58 26.42
CA GLU A 144 -19.60 5.81 25.11
C GLU A 144 -20.88 5.01 24.95
N ASP A 145 -21.87 5.67 24.36
CA ASP A 145 -23.10 5.05 23.90
C ASP A 145 -22.83 3.98 22.82
N ASP A 146 -23.63 2.92 22.84
CA ASP A 146 -23.50 1.78 21.92
C ASP A 146 -23.62 2.20 20.45
N GLN A 147 -24.40 3.26 20.16
CA GLN A 147 -24.52 3.80 18.81
C GLN A 147 -23.19 4.40 18.31
N ALA A 148 -22.43 5.07 19.18
CA ALA A 148 -21.12 5.64 18.85
C ALA A 148 -20.10 4.54 18.55
N ASN A 149 -20.08 3.48 19.37
CA ASN A 149 -19.24 2.29 19.16
C ASN A 149 -19.53 1.62 17.81
N GLN A 150 -20.81 1.47 17.44
CA GLN A 150 -21.19 0.93 16.14
C GLN A 150 -20.76 1.81 14.97
N LEU A 151 -20.83 3.15 15.11
CA LEU A 151 -20.36 4.08 14.08
C LEU A 151 -18.84 4.01 13.89
N LEU A 152 -18.07 3.87 14.98
CA LEU A 152 -16.62 3.71 14.94
C LEU A 152 -16.22 2.42 14.21
N GLU A 153 -16.85 1.28 14.54
CA GLU A 153 -16.62 0.01 13.84
C GLU A 153 -17.00 0.09 12.35
N LYS A 154 -18.11 0.76 12.00
CA LYS A 154 -18.47 1.01 10.59
C LYS A 154 -17.41 1.85 9.88
N ARG A 155 -16.85 2.88 10.53
CA ARG A 155 -15.80 3.73 9.95
C ARG A 155 -14.50 2.95 9.78
N ARG A 156 -14.11 2.15 10.78
CA ARG A 156 -12.95 1.25 10.73
C ARG A 156 -13.01 0.31 9.52
N LYS A 157 -14.13 -0.38 9.31
CA LYS A 157 -14.32 -1.30 8.17
C LYS A 157 -14.15 -0.60 6.81
N ARG A 158 -14.71 0.61 6.66
CA ARG A 158 -14.56 1.39 5.42
C ARG A 158 -13.11 1.82 5.17
N LEU A 159 -12.44 2.34 6.20
CA LEU A 159 -11.04 2.76 6.09
C LEU A 159 -10.14 1.59 5.75
N LEU A 160 -10.38 0.42 6.36
CA LEU A 160 -9.61 -0.79 6.07
C LEU A 160 -9.79 -1.24 4.61
N LEU A 161 -11.01 -1.16 4.08
CA LEU A 161 -11.27 -1.50 2.68
C LEU A 161 -10.46 -0.60 1.72
N PHE A 162 -10.47 0.72 1.94
CA PHE A 162 -9.68 1.65 1.14
C PHE A 162 -8.18 1.42 1.27
N ALA A 163 -7.71 1.15 2.49
CA ALA A 163 -6.29 0.89 2.74
C ALA A 163 -5.84 -0.42 2.07
N ILE A 164 -6.62 -1.49 2.16
CA ILE A 164 -6.35 -2.75 1.47
C ILE A 164 -6.30 -2.54 -0.04
N LEU A 165 -7.31 -1.85 -0.60
CA LEU A 165 -7.36 -1.56 -2.03
C LEU A 165 -6.12 -0.78 -2.48
N ALA A 166 -5.81 0.33 -1.79
CA ALA A 166 -4.68 1.19 -2.12
C ALA A 166 -3.34 0.46 -1.95
N ALA A 167 -3.15 -0.32 -0.88
CA ALA A 167 -1.95 -1.14 -0.70
C ALA A 167 -1.78 -2.16 -1.84
N THR A 168 -2.85 -2.84 -2.26
CA THR A 168 -2.83 -3.85 -3.32
C THR A 168 -2.36 -3.28 -4.65
N ILE A 169 -3.01 -2.20 -5.09
CA ILE A 169 -2.74 -1.61 -6.41
C ILE A 169 -1.38 -0.92 -6.44
N THR A 170 -0.98 -0.27 -5.35
CA THR A 170 0.34 0.40 -5.29
C THR A 170 1.47 -0.60 -5.15
N TYR A 171 1.26 -1.71 -4.46
CA TYR A 171 2.22 -2.82 -4.39
C TYR A 171 2.53 -3.36 -5.78
N GLN A 172 1.48 -3.72 -6.53
CA GLN A 172 1.63 -4.22 -7.91
C GLN A 172 2.26 -3.17 -8.81
N ALA A 173 1.75 -1.94 -8.82
CA ALA A 173 2.29 -0.87 -9.66
C ALA A 173 3.75 -0.50 -9.32
N GLY A 174 4.19 -0.67 -8.06
CA GLY A 174 5.57 -0.43 -7.68
C GLY A 174 6.52 -1.54 -8.17
N LEU A 175 6.08 -2.80 -8.15
CA LEU A 175 6.86 -3.92 -8.66
C LEU A 175 6.85 -4.01 -10.19
N THR A 176 5.80 -3.52 -10.85
CA THR A 176 5.66 -3.44 -12.30
C THR A 176 5.27 -2.00 -12.69
N PRO A 177 6.25 -1.09 -12.82
CA PRO A 177 5.99 0.32 -13.07
C PRO A 177 5.36 0.53 -14.45
N PRO A 178 4.61 1.64 -14.64
CA PRO A 178 3.98 1.97 -15.90
C PRO A 178 5.01 2.05 -17.04
N GLY A 179 4.67 1.44 -18.18
CA GLY A 179 5.57 1.31 -19.32
C GLY A 179 6.51 0.11 -19.25
N GLY A 180 6.52 -0.64 -18.14
CA GLY A 180 7.30 -1.88 -18.01
C GLY A 180 8.81 -1.64 -17.93
N PHE A 181 9.55 -2.67 -18.34
CA PHE A 181 11.00 -2.73 -18.23
C PHE A 181 11.66 -2.79 -19.59
N LEU A 182 12.88 -2.26 -19.66
CA LEU A 182 13.76 -2.45 -20.81
C LEU A 182 14.17 -3.92 -20.85
N LEU A 183 14.05 -4.56 -22.02
CA LEU A 183 14.34 -6.00 -22.15
C LEU A 183 15.76 -6.29 -22.65
N GLN A 184 16.48 -5.26 -23.07
CA GLN A 184 17.83 -5.36 -23.61
C GLN A 184 18.63 -4.11 -23.23
N ASP A 185 19.94 -4.28 -23.09
CA ASP A 185 20.87 -3.16 -22.95
C ASP A 185 20.90 -2.33 -24.24
N ASP A 186 21.04 -1.01 -24.11
CA ASP A 186 21.13 -0.12 -25.26
C ASP A 186 22.48 0.61 -25.37
N LYS A 187 22.72 1.22 -26.53
CA LYS A 187 23.95 1.96 -26.83
C LYS A 187 24.07 3.28 -26.06
N LEU A 188 23.02 3.70 -25.35
CA LEU A 188 22.98 4.93 -24.56
C LEU A 188 23.37 4.66 -23.10
N GLY A 189 23.71 3.41 -22.75
CA GLY A 189 24.13 3.00 -21.41
C GLY A 189 22.95 2.64 -20.50
N HIS A 190 21.77 2.34 -21.06
CA HIS A 190 20.65 1.82 -20.29
C HIS A 190 20.76 0.31 -20.17
N HIS A 191 20.45 -0.19 -18.98
CA HIS A 191 20.54 -1.62 -18.68
C HIS A 191 19.17 -2.28 -18.74
N ALA A 192 19.17 -3.53 -19.18
CA ALA A 192 18.01 -4.39 -19.12
C ALA A 192 17.48 -4.44 -17.68
N GLY A 193 16.17 -4.44 -17.58
CA GLY A 193 15.46 -4.42 -16.33
C GLY A 193 15.06 -3.01 -15.91
N ASP A 194 15.72 -1.94 -16.35
CA ASP A 194 15.38 -0.58 -15.92
C ASP A 194 13.99 -0.10 -16.40
N PRO A 195 13.28 0.79 -15.65
CA PRO A 195 11.92 1.15 -15.98
C PRO A 195 11.91 2.03 -17.24
N VAL A 196 11.11 1.67 -18.24
CA VAL A 196 11.08 2.43 -19.51
C VAL A 196 10.67 3.88 -19.30
N LEU A 197 9.76 4.13 -18.35
CA LEU A 197 9.29 5.48 -18.03
C LEU A 197 10.38 6.36 -17.38
N LEU A 198 11.35 5.76 -16.68
CA LEU A 198 12.44 6.48 -16.01
C LEU A 198 13.30 7.24 -17.02
N TYR A 199 13.57 6.65 -18.19
CA TYR A 199 14.44 7.26 -19.19
C TYR A 199 13.71 8.25 -20.09
N ASN A 200 12.57 7.85 -20.64
CA ASN A 200 11.82 8.70 -21.54
C ASN A 200 11.25 9.93 -20.81
N PHE A 201 10.87 9.79 -19.54
CA PHE A 201 10.24 10.84 -18.76
C PHE A 201 10.63 10.80 -17.26
N PRO A 202 11.90 11.10 -16.91
CA PRO A 202 12.43 10.92 -15.55
C PRO A 202 11.66 11.69 -14.47
N ARG A 203 11.18 12.90 -14.78
CA ARG A 203 10.37 13.69 -13.84
C ARG A 203 9.05 12.98 -13.51
N ARG A 204 8.41 12.36 -14.50
CA ARG A 204 7.13 11.65 -14.32
C ARG A 204 7.32 10.36 -13.57
N TYR A 205 8.34 9.58 -13.93
CA TYR A 205 8.68 8.39 -13.19
C TYR A 205 8.95 8.71 -11.72
N LYS A 206 9.72 9.77 -11.41
CA LYS A 206 9.95 10.20 -10.03
C LYS A 206 8.66 10.57 -9.31
N ILE A 207 7.76 11.33 -9.95
CA ILE A 207 6.44 11.65 -9.37
C ILE A 207 5.65 10.38 -9.10
N PHE A 208 5.51 9.50 -10.11
CA PHE A 208 4.83 8.21 -9.99
C PHE A 208 5.40 7.41 -8.83
N PHE A 209 6.71 7.19 -8.82
CA PHE A 209 7.41 6.37 -7.84
C PHE A 209 7.18 6.87 -6.42
N TYR A 210 7.45 8.15 -6.15
CA TYR A 210 7.28 8.70 -4.80
C TYR A 210 5.82 8.75 -4.34
N PHE A 211 4.89 9.11 -5.23
CA PHE A 211 3.46 9.13 -4.90
C PHE A 211 2.92 7.71 -4.68
N ASN A 212 3.34 6.74 -5.49
CA ASN A 212 2.95 5.35 -5.36
C ASN A 212 3.46 4.76 -4.04
N SER A 213 4.75 4.95 -3.74
CA SER A 213 5.34 4.49 -2.48
C SER A 213 4.71 5.17 -1.27
N ALA A 214 4.49 6.48 -1.31
CA ALA A 214 3.81 7.18 -0.21
C ALA A 214 2.39 6.63 0.03
N SER A 215 1.63 6.36 -1.05
CA SER A 215 0.30 5.77 -0.95
C SER A 215 0.34 4.34 -0.40
N PHE A 216 1.29 3.51 -0.84
CA PHE A 216 1.51 2.17 -0.31
C PHE A 216 1.82 2.20 1.20
N MET A 217 2.78 3.02 1.62
CA MET A 217 3.22 3.10 3.03
C MET A 217 2.14 3.66 3.95
N LEU A 218 1.40 4.69 3.52
CA LEU A 218 0.25 5.20 4.28
C LEU A 218 -0.83 4.13 4.41
N SER A 219 -1.06 3.34 3.36
CA SER A 219 -2.05 2.25 3.38
C SER A 219 -1.66 1.12 4.32
N ILE A 220 -0.40 0.66 4.30
CA ILE A 220 0.11 -0.34 5.25
C ILE A 220 0.03 0.19 6.69
N SER A 221 0.41 1.45 6.91
CA SER A 221 0.31 2.11 8.23
C SER A 221 -1.14 2.13 8.73
N LEU A 222 -2.10 2.49 7.87
CA LEU A 222 -3.52 2.45 8.19
C LEU A 222 -3.98 1.04 8.57
N ILE A 223 -3.57 0.00 7.83
CA ILE A 223 -3.92 -1.39 8.13
C ILE A 223 -3.38 -1.77 9.52
N ILE A 224 -2.11 -1.51 9.82
CA ILE A 224 -1.49 -1.81 11.11
C ILE A 224 -2.28 -1.18 12.27
N LEU A 225 -2.66 0.10 12.13
CA LEU A 225 -3.40 0.82 13.16
C LEU A 225 -4.84 0.34 13.30
N LEU A 226 -5.51 0.02 12.18
CA LEU A 226 -6.90 -0.44 12.16
C LEU A 226 -7.05 -1.89 12.64
N VAL A 227 -5.98 -2.69 12.55
CA VAL A 227 -5.92 -4.04 13.08
C VAL A 227 -5.86 -4.02 14.62
N ASN A 228 -5.09 -3.10 15.21
CA ASN A 228 -4.93 -3.05 16.66
C ASN A 228 -6.10 -2.31 17.35
N PRO A 229 -6.89 -2.99 18.21
CA PRO A 229 -8.06 -2.40 18.87
C PRO A 229 -7.72 -1.22 19.81
N ASN A 230 -6.52 -1.22 20.39
CA ASN A 230 -6.07 -0.18 21.30
C ASN A 230 -5.66 1.09 20.56
N LEU A 231 -5.27 0.98 19.29
CA LEU A 231 -4.77 2.11 18.49
C LEU A 231 -5.86 2.73 17.60
N TYR A 232 -6.76 1.92 17.03
CA TYR A 232 -7.74 2.46 16.08
C TYR A 232 -8.77 3.37 16.74
N ARG A 233 -9.22 3.06 17.97
CA ARG A 233 -10.26 3.85 18.66
C ARG A 233 -9.80 5.30 18.89
N PRO A 234 -8.64 5.56 19.53
CA PRO A 234 -8.09 6.91 19.61
C PRO A 234 -7.82 7.53 18.24
N ALA A 235 -7.25 6.77 17.29
CA ALA A 235 -6.84 7.29 15.99
C ALA A 235 -8.01 7.70 15.07
N ILE A 236 -9.18 7.03 15.18
CA ILE A 236 -10.40 7.47 14.47
C ILE A 236 -10.95 8.76 15.09
N ARG A 237 -10.91 8.87 16.42
CA ARG A 237 -11.41 10.06 17.14
C ARG A 237 -10.56 11.30 16.89
N SER A 238 -9.24 11.15 16.73
CA SER A 238 -8.34 12.26 16.37
C SER A 238 -8.45 12.72 14.91
N ASN A 239 -9.31 12.09 14.09
CA ASN A 239 -9.36 12.23 12.65
C ASN A 239 -8.06 11.89 11.90
N ALA A 240 -7.01 11.42 12.57
CA ALA A 240 -5.71 11.12 11.97
C ALA A 240 -5.82 10.07 10.84
N LEU A 241 -6.58 9.00 11.05
CA LEU A 241 -6.78 7.97 10.01
C LEU A 241 -7.53 8.52 8.79
N SER A 242 -8.43 9.48 8.99
CA SER A 242 -9.18 10.12 7.91
C SER A 242 -8.28 11.01 7.05
N VAL A 243 -7.42 11.79 7.70
CA VAL A 243 -6.43 12.64 7.02
C VAL A 243 -5.42 11.77 6.28
N CYS A 244 -4.89 10.74 6.95
CA CYS A 244 -3.97 9.77 6.35
C CYS A 244 -4.59 9.09 5.11
N THR A 245 -5.87 8.70 5.17
CA THR A 245 -6.59 8.15 4.01
C THR A 245 -6.72 9.18 2.88
N ALA A 246 -7.06 10.43 3.19
CA ALA A 246 -7.18 11.48 2.18
C ALA A 246 -5.83 11.75 1.47
N VAL A 247 -4.75 11.84 2.24
CA VAL A 247 -3.39 12.00 1.70
C VAL A 247 -3.00 10.77 0.86
N GLY A 248 -3.26 9.57 1.37
CA GLY A 248 -2.96 8.32 0.66
C GLY A 248 -3.70 8.20 -0.68
N LEU A 249 -4.97 8.60 -0.74
CA LEU A 249 -5.76 8.63 -1.98
C LEU A 249 -5.30 9.74 -2.94
N PHE A 250 -4.89 10.90 -2.43
CA PHE A 250 -4.29 11.95 -3.24
C PHE A 250 -2.97 11.49 -3.87
N CYS A 251 -2.11 10.84 -3.09
CA CYS A 251 -0.89 10.20 -3.56
C CYS A 251 -1.20 9.14 -4.63
N LEU A 252 -2.16 8.24 -4.38
CA LEU A 252 -2.58 7.23 -5.34
C LEU A 252 -2.99 7.85 -6.68
N MET A 253 -3.80 8.92 -6.62
CA MET A 253 -4.32 9.57 -7.81
C MET A 253 -3.25 10.34 -8.59
N GLY A 254 -2.29 10.96 -7.89
CA GLY A 254 -1.14 11.58 -8.54
C GLY A 254 -0.20 10.54 -9.17
N ALA A 255 -0.03 9.36 -8.54
CA ALA A 255 0.70 8.25 -9.15
C ALA A 255 0.01 7.78 -10.43
N TYR A 256 -1.31 7.53 -10.39
CA TYR A 256 -2.09 7.15 -11.56
C TYR A 256 -1.94 8.17 -12.71
N ALA A 257 -2.07 9.47 -12.43
CA ALA A 257 -1.94 10.53 -13.43
C ALA A 257 -0.54 10.62 -14.06
N ALA A 258 0.51 10.40 -13.26
CA ALA A 258 1.89 10.39 -13.72
C ALA A 258 2.24 9.13 -14.52
N GLY A 259 1.65 7.98 -14.16
CA GLY A 259 1.91 6.67 -14.76
C GLY A 259 1.12 6.37 -16.04
N SER A 260 -0.11 6.88 -16.16
CA SER A 260 -1.07 6.39 -17.17
C SER A 260 -0.82 6.84 -18.61
N THR A 261 -0.08 7.93 -18.86
CA THR A 261 0.12 8.41 -20.25
C THR A 261 1.53 8.87 -20.52
N GLN A 262 2.06 8.45 -21.67
CA GLN A 262 3.38 8.87 -22.15
C GLN A 262 3.38 10.28 -22.76
N HIS A 263 2.21 10.82 -23.15
CA HIS A 263 2.12 12.17 -23.72
C HIS A 263 1.83 13.27 -22.68
N LEU A 264 2.47 14.43 -22.85
CA LEU A 264 2.30 15.60 -21.96
C LEU A 264 0.88 16.14 -21.98
N LYS A 265 0.26 16.24 -23.16
CA LYS A 265 -1.08 16.79 -23.34
C LYS A 265 -2.16 15.94 -22.66
N THR A 266 -2.13 14.62 -22.83
CA THR A 266 -3.11 13.70 -22.22
C THR A 266 -3.00 13.63 -20.70
N SER A 267 -1.79 13.78 -20.15
CA SER A 267 -1.59 13.82 -18.70
C SER A 267 -2.18 15.07 -18.07
N ILE A 268 -2.11 16.23 -18.75
CA ILE A 268 -2.80 17.44 -18.30
C ILE A 268 -4.31 17.19 -18.21
N TYR A 269 -4.91 16.52 -19.19
CA TYR A 269 -6.33 16.15 -19.11
C TYR A 269 -6.63 15.25 -17.91
N ILE A 270 -5.77 14.29 -17.58
CA ILE A 270 -5.96 13.43 -16.40
C ILE A 270 -5.81 14.23 -15.11
N PHE A 271 -4.80 15.10 -14.99
CA PHE A 271 -4.65 15.97 -13.82
C PHE A 271 -5.83 16.95 -13.65
N VAL A 272 -6.34 17.50 -14.75
CA VAL A 272 -7.55 18.34 -14.75
C VAL A 272 -8.76 17.52 -14.33
N LEU A 273 -8.95 16.31 -14.89
CA LEU A 273 -10.04 15.41 -14.52
C LEU A 273 -10.00 15.06 -13.03
N VAL A 274 -8.81 14.73 -12.51
CA VAL A 274 -8.56 14.51 -11.09
C VAL A 274 -8.95 15.73 -10.25
N GLY A 275 -8.52 16.93 -10.66
CA GLY A 275 -8.89 18.18 -10.01
C GLY A 275 -10.40 18.42 -10.01
N VAL A 276 -11.07 18.17 -11.13
CA VAL A 276 -12.51 18.27 -11.28
C VAL A 276 -13.23 17.28 -10.36
N VAL A 277 -12.80 16.01 -10.32
CA VAL A 277 -13.38 14.99 -9.43
C VAL A 277 -13.24 15.40 -7.96
N LEU A 278 -12.07 15.90 -7.55
CA LEU A 278 -11.86 16.41 -6.20
C LEU A 278 -12.77 17.60 -5.89
N LEU A 279 -12.89 18.56 -6.81
CA LEU A 279 -13.78 19.72 -6.66
C LEU A 279 -15.25 19.31 -6.55
N VAL A 280 -15.70 18.33 -7.35
CA VAL A 280 -17.05 17.79 -7.28
C VAL A 280 -17.30 17.10 -5.94
N VAL A 281 -16.36 16.28 -5.47
CA VAL A 281 -16.48 15.61 -4.16
C VAL A 281 -16.55 16.64 -3.02
N VAL A 282 -15.69 17.66 -3.03
CA VAL A 282 -15.72 18.75 -2.05
C VAL A 282 -17.03 19.54 -2.15
N GLY A 283 -17.49 19.86 -3.35
CA GLY A 283 -18.76 20.54 -3.60
C GLY A 283 -19.95 19.74 -3.06
N LEU A 284 -20.02 18.44 -3.32
CA LEU A 284 -21.05 17.56 -2.78
C LEU A 284 -21.02 17.49 -1.25
N LEU A 285 -19.83 17.42 -0.64
CA LEU A 285 -19.66 17.48 0.81
C LEU A 285 -20.16 18.81 1.39
N LEU A 286 -19.84 19.95 0.76
CA LEU A 286 -20.31 21.27 1.19
C LEU A 286 -21.82 21.43 1.05
N VAL A 287 -22.41 20.95 -0.05
CA VAL A 287 -23.87 20.95 -0.25
C VAL A 287 -24.55 20.09 0.81
N PHE A 288 -23.99 18.91 1.10
CA PHE A 288 -24.52 18.01 2.13
C PHE A 288 -24.42 18.62 3.53
N LEU A 289 -23.31 19.28 3.86
CA LEU A 289 -23.13 20.00 5.12
C LEU A 289 -24.09 21.19 5.25
N LYS A 290 -24.28 21.96 4.17
CA LYS A 290 -25.23 23.08 4.13
C LYS A 290 -26.67 22.58 4.29
N ALA A 291 -27.05 21.50 3.60
CA ALA A 291 -28.37 20.87 3.72
C ALA A 291 -28.64 20.29 5.12
N ARG A 292 -27.59 19.83 5.82
CA ARG A 292 -27.68 19.38 7.21
C ARG A 292 -27.81 20.55 8.18
N SER A 293 -27.07 21.63 7.95
CA SER A 293 -27.17 22.87 8.73
C SER A 293 -28.55 23.52 8.62
N THR A 294 -29.13 23.59 7.40
CA THR A 294 -30.48 24.13 7.20
C THR A 294 -31.58 23.24 7.81
N ARG A 295 -31.40 21.92 7.85
CA ARG A 295 -32.34 21.03 8.57
C ARG A 295 -32.25 21.15 10.08
N GLY A 296 -31.08 21.45 10.64
CA GLY A 296 -30.92 21.67 12.09
C GLY A 296 -31.33 23.07 12.57
N ALA A 297 -31.45 24.04 11.68
CA ALA A 297 -31.92 25.40 12.00
C ALA A 297 -33.45 25.57 11.92
N ASN A 298 -34.16 24.58 11.37
CA ASN A 298 -35.63 24.58 11.21
C ASN A 298 -36.35 23.65 12.22
N THR A 299 -35.68 23.29 13.31
CA THR A 299 -36.20 22.54 14.47
C THR A 299 -35.89 23.32 15.73
#